data_AF-A0A920GRD8-F1
#
_entry.id   AF-A0A920GRD8-F1
#
_cell.length_a   1.000
_cell.length_b   1.000
_cell.length_c   1.000
_cell.angle_alpha   90.00
_cell.angle_beta   90.00
_cell.angle_gamma   90.00
#
_symmetry.space_group_name_H-M   'P 1'
#
loop_
_entity.id
_entity.type
_entity.pdbx_description
1 polymer ?
#
loop_
_entity_poly.entity_id
_entity_poly.type
_entity_poly.pdbx_seq_one_letter_code
_entity_poly.pdbx_strand_id
1 'polypeptide(L)' 'MKPIVTSFFDTATNTISYVVSDPNGNSCAIIDSVLDFDFSSGRTNTAFADEIITFVNKRA' A
#
# COMPACT_ATOMS: atom_id res chain seq x y z
N MET A 1 -5.89 1.10 -22.77
CA MET A 1 -4.70 0.89 -21.91
C MET A 1 -5.16 0.16 -20.66
N LYS A 2 -4.42 -0.83 -20.16
CA LYS A 2 -4.78 -1.61 -18.96
C LYS A 2 -3.85 -1.20 -17.81
N PRO A 3 -4.36 -0.76 -16.65
CA PRO A 3 -3.50 -0.39 -15.53
C PRO A 3 -2.76 -1.61 -14.98
N ILE A 4 -1.56 -1.38 -14.43
CA ILE A 4 -0.83 -2.40 -13.68
C ILE A 4 -1.27 -2.31 -12.23
N VAL A 5 -1.79 -3.42 -11.69
CA VAL A 5 -2.34 -3.50 -10.33
C VAL A 5 -1.46 -4.43 -9.50
N THR A 6 -1.01 -3.94 -8.36
CA THR A 6 -0.25 -4.69 -7.34
C THR A 6 -1.01 -4.66 -6.03
N SER A 7 -1.12 -5.80 -5.36
CA SER A 7 -1.86 -5.96 -4.10
C SER A 7 -0.92 -6.23 -2.92
N PHE A 8 -1.26 -5.69 -1.76
CA PHE A 8 -0.57 -5.87 -0.49
C PHE A 8 -1.60 -6.36 0.53
N PHE A 9 -1.32 -7.46 1.23
CA PHE A 9 -2.27 -8.06 2.16
C PHE A 9 -1.80 -7.82 3.60
N ASP A 10 -2.59 -7.06 4.36
CA ASP A 10 -2.42 -6.97 5.79
C ASP A 10 -3.15 -8.13 6.48
N THR A 11 -2.38 -8.98 7.14
CA THR A 11 -2.91 -10.15 7.86
C THR A 11 -3.59 -9.76 9.18
N ALA A 12 -3.26 -8.60 9.75
CA ALA A 12 -3.84 -8.17 11.02
C ALA A 12 -5.30 -7.75 10.87
N THR A 13 -5.66 -7.03 9.81
CA THR A 13 -7.03 -6.59 9.53
C THR A 13 -7.73 -7.37 8.43
N ASN A 14 -7.02 -8.25 7.71
CA ASN A 14 -7.47 -8.87 6.45
C ASN A 14 -7.78 -7.84 5.34
N THR A 15 -7.18 -6.66 5.40
CA THR A 15 -7.30 -5.64 4.35
C THR A 15 -6.38 -5.96 3.18
N ILE A 16 -6.86 -5.72 1.95
CA ILE A 16 -6.01 -5.73 0.76
C ILE A 16 -5.88 -4.30 0.26
N SER A 17 -4.69 -3.73 0.39
CA SER A 17 -4.35 -2.44 -0.23
C SER A 17 -3.86 -2.65 -1.65
N TYR A 18 -4.04 -1.66 -2.52
CA TYR A 18 -3.62 -1.74 -3.92
C TYR A 18 -2.77 -0.55 -4.34
N VAL A 19 -1.80 -0.81 -5.20
CA VAL A 19 -1.17 0.21 -6.03
C VAL A 19 -1.62 0.00 -7.47
N VAL A 20 -2.29 1.01 -8.03
CA VAL A 20 -2.75 1.04 -9.42
C VAL A 20 -1.88 2.04 -10.17
N SER A 21 -1.17 1.59 -11.20
CA SER A 21 -0.19 2.40 -11.92
C SER A 21 -0.46 2.47 -13.42
N ASP A 22 -0.12 3.61 -14.01
CA ASP A 22 -0.08 3.80 -15.46
C ASP A 22 1.01 2.89 -16.05
N PRO A 23 0.71 2.05 -17.05
CA PRO A 23 1.74 1.24 -17.70
C PRO A 23 2.70 2.06 -18.57
N ASN A 24 2.32 3.28 -18.97
CA ASN A 24 3.07 4.10 -19.93
C ASN A 24 3.65 5.39 -19.30
N GLY A 25 3.44 5.61 -18.00
CA GLY A 25 3.89 6.80 -17.28
C GLY A 25 4.20 6.52 -15.82
N ASN A 26 4.51 7.58 -15.07
CA ASN A 26 4.94 7.48 -13.67
C ASN A 26 3.80 7.73 -12.66
N SER A 27 2.58 7.96 -13.15
CA SER A 27 1.41 8.17 -12.29
C SER A 27 0.96 6.87 -11.64
N CYS A 28 0.62 6.93 -10.35
CA CYS A 28 0.00 5.83 -9.62
C CYS A 28 -0.99 6.33 -8.57
N ALA A 29 -1.86 5.43 -8.11
CA ALA A 29 -2.78 5.63 -7.00
C ALA A 29 -2.62 4.51 -5.99
N ILE A 30 -2.68 4.86 -4.70
CA ILE A 30 -2.72 3.92 -3.58
C ILE A 30 -4.18 3.86 -3.11
N ILE A 31 -4.73 2.65 -2.98
CA ILE A 31 -6.13 2.42 -2.60
C ILE A 31 -6.17 1.61 -1.31
N ASP A 32 -6.99 2.08 -0.37
CA ASP A 32 -7.26 1.43 0.93
C ASP A 32 -6.00 1.19 1.77
N SER A 33 -5.19 2.24 1.97
CA SER A 33 -3.95 2.16 2.76
C SER A 33 -4.22 1.89 4.24
N VAL A 34 -3.41 1.04 4.87
CA VAL A 34 -3.51 0.72 6.29
C VAL A 34 -2.47 1.50 7.11
N LEU A 35 -2.92 2.06 8.23
CA LEU A 35 -2.06 2.50 9.33
C LEU A 35 -2.20 1.44 10.44
N ASP A 36 -1.11 0.75 10.76
CA ASP A 36 -1.13 -0.32 11.75
C ASP A 36 -1.48 0.26 13.12
N PHE A 37 -2.33 -0.45 13.87
CA PHE A 37 -2.80 -0.01 15.18
C PHE A 37 -2.85 -1.16 16.19
N ASP A 38 -2.19 -0.98 17.33
CA ASP A 38 -2.29 -1.87 18.48
C ASP A 38 -3.37 -1.38 19.43
N PHE A 39 -4.51 -2.08 19.46
CA PHE A 39 -5.65 -1.77 20.32
C PHE A 39 -5.32 -1.74 21.82
N SER A 40 -4.34 -2.53 22.27
CA SER A 40 -4.03 -2.65 23.70
C SER A 40 -3.24 -1.43 24.22
N SER A 41 -2.35 -0.88 23.40
CA SER A 41 -1.48 0.23 23.78
C SER A 41 -1.84 1.57 23.12
N GLY A 42 -2.75 1.57 22.15
CA GLY A 42 -3.11 2.75 21.37
C GLY A 42 -1.99 3.22 20.43
N ARG A 43 -0.96 2.39 20.19
CA ARG A 43 0.18 2.75 19.35
C ARG A 43 -0.13 2.54 17.87
N THR A 44 0.36 3.46 17.07
CA THR A 44 0.36 3.34 15.61
C THR A 44 1.73 2.87 15.11
N ASN A 45 1.75 2.16 13.99
CA ASN A 45 2.97 1.80 13.26
C ASN A 45 2.75 2.03 11.75
N THR A 46 3.81 2.38 11.03
CA THR A 46 3.77 2.68 9.59
C THR A 46 4.39 1.58 8.74
N ALA A 47 4.87 0.49 9.33
CA ALA A 47 5.62 -0.54 8.61
C ALA A 47 4.90 -1.06 7.35
N PHE A 48 3.58 -1.30 7.41
CA PHE A 48 2.82 -1.71 6.24
C PHE A 48 2.73 -0.63 5.16
N ALA A 49 2.51 0.63 5.54
CA ALA A 49 2.51 1.76 4.60
C ALA A 49 3.91 2.00 3.99
N ASP A 50 4.97 1.80 4.77
CA ASP A 50 6.36 1.95 4.33
C ASP A 50 6.75 0.89 3.29
N GLU A 51 6.16 -0.31 3.35
CA GLU A 51 6.29 -1.33 2.30
C GLU A 51 5.73 -0.83 0.96
N ILE A 52 4.54 -0.25 0.98
CA ILE A 52 3.88 0.32 -0.21
C ILE A 52 4.70 1.50 -0.77
N ILE A 53 5.19 2.39 0.10
CA ILE A 53 6.07 3.51 -0.31
C ILE A 53 7.35 2.98 -0.97
N THR A 54 7.98 1.96 -0.38
CA THR A 54 9.18 1.34 -0.93
C THR A 54 8.92 0.75 -2.32
N PHE A 55 7.76 0.11 -2.53
CA PHE A 55 7.36 -0.40 -3.84
C PHE A 55 7.20 0.74 -4.86
N VAL A 56 6.49 1.81 -4.50
CA VAL A 56 6.28 2.97 -5.39
C VAL A 56 7.61 3.61 -5.80
N ASN A 57 8.51 3.83 -4.84
CA ASN A 57 9.82 4.44 -5.10
C ASN A 57 10.74 3.58 -5.97
N LYS A 58 10.64 2.24 -5.92
CA LYS A 58 11.43 1.34 -6.79
C LYS A 58 10.95 1.34 -8.24
N ARG A 59 9.73 1.81 -8.50
CA ARG A 59 9.14 1.87 -9.84
C ARG A 59 9.44 3.19 -10.56
N ALA A 60 9.75 4.24 -9.79
CA ALA A 60 10.06 5.59 -10.30
C ALA A 60 11.41 5.67 -11.03
#